data_AF-A0A1V8TGZ2-F1
#
_entry.id   AF-A0A1V8TGZ2-F1
#
_cell.length_a   1.000
_cell.length_b   1.000
_cell.length_c   1.000
_cell.angle_alpha   90.00
_cell.angle_beta   90.00
_cell.angle_gamma   90.00
#
_symmetry.space_group_name_H-M   'P 1'
#
loop_
_entity.id
_entity.type
_entity.pdbx_description
1 polymer ?
#
loop_
_entity_poly.entity_id
_entity_poly.type
_entity_poly.pdbx_seq_one_letter_code
_entity_poly.pdbx_strand_id
1 'polypeptide(L)'
;MAPQSKIAVVTGANKGIGLAIVRNLALDYPKSPQNNGPLTIYLTARSQERGAEAVKSLNADNALQQAGVLKAGNTTITFATLDISQTKSI
;
A
#
# COMPACT_ATOMS: atom_id res chain seq x y z
N MET A 1 23.30 8.23 8.35
CA MET A 1 22.38 8.50 7.22
C MET A 1 20.99 8.64 7.79
N ALA A 2 20.25 9.70 7.40
CA ALA A 2 18.86 9.85 7.80
C ALA A 2 18.01 8.69 7.25
N PRO A 3 16.95 8.24 7.95
CA PRO A 3 16.09 7.17 7.45
C PRO A 3 15.52 7.56 6.09
N GLN A 4 15.69 6.69 5.09
CA GLN A 4 15.27 6.97 3.73
C GLN A 4 13.83 6.48 3.55
N SER A 5 12.88 7.41 3.50
CA SER A 5 11.48 7.11 3.21
C SER A 5 11.35 6.50 1.82
N LYS A 6 10.66 5.37 1.71
CA LYS A 6 10.36 4.70 0.45
C LYS A 6 8.90 4.89 0.10
N ILE A 7 8.62 4.96 -1.19
CA ILE A 7 7.27 5.07 -1.71
C ILE A 7 7.07 3.93 -2.72
N ALA A 8 6.01 3.14 -2.52
CA ALA A 8 5.56 2.14 -3.46
C ALA A 8 4.24 2.59 -4.06
N VAL A 9 4.15 2.66 -5.39
CA VAL A 9 2.90 2.95 -6.09
C VAL A 9 2.48 1.66 -6.80
N VAL A 10 1.28 1.17 -6.49
CA VAL A 10 0.77 -0.07 -7.08
C VAL A 10 -0.46 0.25 -7.93
N THR A 11 -0.34 0.04 -9.24
CA THR A 11 -1.40 0.26 -10.22
C THR A 11 -2.42 -0.87 -10.21
N GLY A 12 -3.71 -0.55 -10.31
CA GLY A 12 -4.78 -1.57 -10.37
C GLY A 12 -4.89 -2.40 -9.09
N ALA A 13 -4.55 -1.82 -7.95
CA ALA A 13 -4.40 -2.51 -6.68
C ALA A 13 -5.70 -2.68 -5.87
N ASN A 14 -6.86 -2.36 -6.45
CA ASN A 14 -8.15 -2.54 -5.79
C ASN A 14 -8.61 -4.00 -5.71
N LYS A 15 -8.00 -4.93 -6.45
CA LYS A 15 -8.37 -6.35 -6.44
C LYS A 15 -7.24 -7.26 -6.95
N GLY A 16 -7.41 -8.56 -6.77
CA GLY A 16 -6.55 -9.58 -7.36
C GLY A 16 -5.08 -9.44 -6.91
N ILE A 17 -4.17 -9.59 -7.86
CA ILE A 17 -2.72 -9.59 -7.59
C ILE A 17 -2.25 -8.25 -7.05
N GLY A 18 -2.75 -7.11 -7.58
CA GLY A 18 -2.34 -5.79 -7.10
C GLY A 18 -2.66 -5.58 -5.61
N LEU A 19 -3.82 -6.06 -5.16
CA LEU A 19 -4.19 -6.04 -3.74
C LEU A 19 -3.27 -6.93 -2.89
N ALA A 20 -2.96 -8.14 -3.39
CA ALA A 20 -2.06 -9.07 -2.72
C ALA A 20 -0.62 -8.52 -2.64
N ILE A 21 -0.15 -7.80 -3.67
CA ILE A 21 1.14 -7.12 -3.66
C ILE A 21 1.18 -6.06 -2.56
N VAL A 22 0.15 -5.21 -2.44
CA VAL A 22 0.09 -4.19 -1.36
C VAL A 22 0.14 -4.85 0.02
N ARG A 23 -0.61 -5.94 0.19
CA ARG A 23 -0.61 -6.72 1.44
C ARG A 23 0.77 -7.28 1.76
N ASN A 24 1.40 -7.99 0.83
CA ASN A 24 2.70 -8.61 1.05
C ASN A 24 3.79 -7.55 1.25
N LEU A 25 3.79 -6.45 0.49
CA LEU A 25 4.71 -5.34 0.71
C LEU A 25 4.64 -4.82 2.14
N ALA A 26 3.44 -4.63 2.68
CA ALA A 26 3.27 -4.17 4.06
C ALA A 26 3.73 -5.20 5.10
N LEU A 27 3.62 -6.50 4.83
CA LEU A 27 4.05 -7.59 5.73
C LEU A 27 5.55 -7.89 5.66
N ASP A 28 6.14 -7.80 4.47
CA ASP A 28 7.49 -8.25 4.19
C ASP A 28 8.50 -7.11 4.29
N TYR A 29 8.11 -5.86 3.98
CA TYR A 29 9.02 -4.71 4.07
C TYR A 29 9.68 -4.56 5.45
N PRO A 30 8.96 -4.67 6.59
CA PRO A 30 9.59 -4.55 7.91
C PRO A 30 10.64 -5.64 8.20
N LYS A 31 10.52 -6.80 7.56
CA LYS A 31 11.44 -7.94 7.71
C LYS A 31 12.58 -7.91 6.69
N SER A 32 12.49 -7.02 5.70
CA SER A 32 13.46 -6.91 4.62
C SER A 32 14.75 -6.24 5.10
N PRO A 33 15.91 -6.62 4.54
CA PRO A 33 17.16 -5.85 4.69
C PRO A 33 17.04 -4.40 4.18
N GLN A 34 15.97 -4.09 3.43
CA GLN A 34 15.67 -2.76 2.91
C GLN A 34 14.84 -1.89 3.85
N ASN A 35 14.52 -2.35 5.07
CA ASN A 35 13.81 -1.59 6.10
C ASN A 35 14.69 -0.46 6.68
N ASN A 36 14.99 0.52 5.85
CA ASN A 36 15.88 1.65 6.17
C ASN A 36 15.11 2.95 6.44
N GLY A 37 13.79 2.86 6.66
CA GLY A 37 12.92 4.01 6.85
C GLY A 37 11.45 3.68 6.63
N PRO A 38 10.54 4.67 6.74
CA PRO A 38 9.12 4.46 6.51
C PRO A 38 8.79 4.16 5.05
N LEU A 39 7.79 3.29 4.84
CA LEU A 39 7.24 2.92 3.54
C LEU A 39 5.84 3.51 3.38
N THR A 40 5.61 4.33 2.38
CA THR A 40 4.27 4.76 1.98
C THR A 40 3.83 3.96 0.75
N ILE A 41 2.72 3.25 0.84
CA ILE A 41 2.14 2.48 -0.25
C ILE A 41 0.91 3.21 -0.78
N TYR A 42 0.98 3.66 -2.02
CA TYR A 42 -0.17 4.17 -2.77
C TYR A 42 -0.86 3.02 -3.50
N LEU A 43 -2.01 2.63 -2.95
CA LEU A 43 -2.96 1.78 -3.65
C LEU A 43 -3.68 2.63 -4.67
N THR A 44 -3.56 2.30 -5.95
CA THR A 44 -4.23 3.06 -7.00
C THR A 44 -5.26 2.26 -7.77
N ALA A 45 -6.36 2.93 -8.13
CA ALA A 45 -7.46 2.34 -8.86
C ALA A 45 -8.23 3.39 -9.65
N ARG A 46 -8.94 2.95 -10.70
CA ARG A 46 -9.82 3.82 -11.51
C ARG A 46 -11.03 4.35 -10.75
N SER A 47 -11.55 3.58 -9.80
CA SER A 47 -12.77 3.90 -9.05
C SER A 47 -12.42 4.17 -7.59
N GLN A 48 -12.81 5.35 -7.10
CA GLN A 48 -12.57 5.77 -5.72
C GLN A 48 -13.26 4.85 -4.71
N GLU A 49 -14.50 4.44 -4.98
CA GLU A 49 -15.24 3.52 -4.12
C GLU A 49 -14.50 2.18 -3.97
N ARG A 50 -14.13 1.56 -5.10
CA ARG A 50 -13.40 0.28 -5.08
C ARG A 50 -12.02 0.40 -4.45
N GLY A 51 -11.37 1.55 -4.59
CA GLY A 51 -10.11 1.85 -3.92
C GLY A 51 -10.26 1.98 -2.40
N ALA A 52 -11.29 2.70 -1.95
CA ALA A 52 -11.59 2.86 -0.53
C ALA A 52 -11.99 1.54 0.12
N GLU A 53 -12.77 0.71 -0.56
CA GLU A 53 -13.09 -0.66 -0.10
C GLU A 53 -11.84 -1.51 0.04
N ALA A 54 -10.93 -1.47 -0.94
CA ALA A 54 -9.67 -2.20 -0.88
C ALA A 54 -8.80 -1.77 0.31
N VAL A 55 -8.70 -0.46 0.58
CA VAL A 55 -8.00 0.05 1.77
C VAL A 55 -8.68 -0.40 3.07
N LYS A 56 -10.01 -0.41 3.13
CA LYS A 56 -10.75 -0.95 4.29
C LYS A 56 -10.47 -2.44 4.49
N SER A 57 -10.49 -3.24 3.41
CA SER A 57 -10.16 -4.66 3.47
C SER A 57 -8.74 -4.91 3.97
N LEU A 58 -7.76 -4.11 3.54
CA LEU A 58 -6.38 -4.20 4.02
C LEU A 58 -6.25 -3.79 5.50
N ASN A 59 -6.97 -2.75 5.94
CA ASN A 59 -6.98 -2.36 7.35
C ASN A 59 -7.67 -3.40 8.26
N ALA A 60 -8.65 -4.13 7.71
CA ALA A 60 -9.33 -5.23 8.39
C ALA A 60 -8.57 -6.57 8.30
N ASP A 61 -7.48 -6.65 7.55
CA ASP A 61 -6.72 -7.88 7.38
C ASP A 61 -6.03 -8.27 8.69
N ASN A 62 -6.40 -9.43 9.23
CA ASN A 62 -5.86 -9.94 10.49
C ASN A 62 -4.32 -10.05 10.48
N ALA A 63 -3.70 -10.38 9.34
CA ALA A 63 -2.24 -10.50 9.28
C ALA A 63 -1.57 -9.13 9.42
N LEU A 64 -2.14 -8.08 8.81
CA LEU A 64 -1.63 -6.70 8.93
C LEU A 64 -1.86 -6.14 10.33
N GLN A 65 -2.98 -6.50 10.98
CA GLN A 65 -3.24 -6.12 12.36
C GLN A 65 -2.30 -6.82 13.34
N GLN A 66 -2.11 -8.14 13.20
CA GLN A 66 -1.20 -8.92 14.05
C GLN A 66 0.27 -8.51 13.87
N ALA A 67 0.67 -8.18 12.64
CA ALA A 67 2.01 -7.68 12.38
C ALA A 67 2.24 -6.27 12.95
N GLY A 68 1.19 -5.58 13.40
CA GLY A 68 1.28 -4.22 13.96
C GLY A 68 1.74 -3.17 12.95
N VAL A 69 1.88 -3.54 11.67
CA VAL A 69 2.56 -2.71 10.65
C VAL A 69 1.82 -1.42 10.32
N LEU A 70 0.51 -1.37 10.55
CA LEU A 70 -0.35 -0.21 10.30
C LEU A 70 -0.52 0.72 11.51
N LYS A 71 -0.29 0.23 12.74
CA LYS A 71 -0.48 1.00 13.99
C LYS A 71 0.82 1.32 14.71
N ALA A 72 1.76 0.37 14.71
CA ALA A 72 3.09 0.51 15.32
C ALA A 72 4.19 0.68 14.26
N GLY A 73 3.88 0.43 12.99
CA GLY A 73 4.87 0.24 11.94
C GLY A 73 5.02 1.45 11.04
N ASN A 74 6.26 1.61 10.62
CA ASN A 74 6.78 2.49 9.59
C ASN A 74 6.06 2.40 8.22
N THR A 75 4.93 1.70 8.07
CA THR A 75 4.24 1.52 6.78
C THR A 75 2.88 2.21 6.76
N THR A 76 2.67 3.12 5.80
CA THR A 76 1.41 3.84 5.58
C THR A 76 0.77 3.37 4.28
N ILE A 77 -0.50 2.96 4.29
CA ILE A 77 -1.25 2.62 3.08
C ILE A 77 -2.24 3.76 2.78
N THR A 78 -2.19 4.32 1.59
CA THR A 78 -3.05 5.42 1.15
C THR A 78 -3.63 5.12 -0.23
N PHE A 79 -4.84 5.63 -0.50
CA PHE A 79 -5.48 5.49 -1.80
C PHE A 79 -5.22 6.71 -2.69
N ALA A 80 -4.95 6.50 -3.97
CA ALA A 80 -4.97 7.55 -4.98
C ALA A 80 -5.71 7.06 -6.24
N THR A 81 -6.56 7.91 -6.82
CA THR A 81 -7.20 7.61 -8.11
C THR A 81 -6.18 7.66 -9.23
N LEU A 82 -6.11 6.60 -10.04
CA LEU A 82 -5.24 6.54 -11.22
C LEU A 82 -5.97 5.82 -12.35
N ASP A 83 -6.07 6.48 -13.49
CA ASP A 83 -6.47 5.88 -14.75
C ASP A 83 -5.31 5.95 -15.74
N ILE A 84 -4.68 4.80 -16.00
CA ILE A 84 -3.54 4.68 -16.92
C ILE A 84 -3.89 5.03 -18.37
N SER A 85 -5.19 5.06 -18.72
CA SER A 85 -5.65 5.47 -20.05
C SER A 85 -5.80 6.99 -20.20
N GLN A 86 -5.73 7.74 -19.10
CA GLN A 86 -5.84 9.19 -19.09
C GLN A 86 -4.51 9.82 -18.65
N THR A 87 -3.77 10.41 -19.58
CA THR A 87 -2.46 11.05 -19.27
C THR A 87 -2.57 12.15 -18.21
N LYS A 88 -3.73 12.80 -18.07
CA LYS A 88 -3.98 13.81 -17.02
C LYS A 88 -4.13 13.22 -15.61
N SER A 89 -4.33 11.91 -15.51
CA SER A 89 -4.47 11.18 -14.24
C SER A 89 -3.18 10.51 -13.79
N ILE A 90 -2.09 10.61 -14.57
CA ILE A 90 -0.75 10.09 -14.31
C ILE A 90 0.13 11.23 -13.81
#